data_AF-A0AAJ2U4Z8-F1
#
_entry.id   AF-A0AAJ2U4Z8-F1
#
_cell.length_a   1.000
_cell.length_b   1.000
_cell.length_c   1.000
_cell.angle_alpha   90.00
_cell.angle_beta   90.00
_cell.angle_gamma   90.00
#
_symmetry.space_group_name_H-M   'P 1'
#
loop_
_entity.id
_entity.type
_entity.pdbx_description
1 polymer ?
#
loop_
_entity_poly.entity_id
_entity_poly.type
_entity_poly.pdbx_seq_one_letter_code
_entity_poly.pdbx_strand_id
1 'polypeptide(L)'
;MVSELLIGLGVVKFVGVLLEPLMRPLFRVPGVGGFVWAMGLASGFPAGAKFSARLRQEGHLSQIEAERLASFTNSSNPLFIFGAVAVGFFKNANLGIILALAHYLGNVCVGTVMR
;
A
#
# COMPACT_ATOMS: atom_id res chain seq x y z
N MET A 1 3.53 -5.96 15.68
CA MET A 1 3.07 -5.50 17.01
C MET A 1 2.18 -4.27 16.90
N VAL A 2 2.67 -3.10 16.46
CA VAL A 2 1.82 -1.89 16.27
C VAL A 2 0.70 -2.11 15.24
N SER A 3 1.02 -2.70 14.08
CA SER A 3 0.02 -3.00 13.04
C SER A 3 -1.05 -3.98 13.53
N GLU A 4 -0.72 -4.90 14.43
CA GLU A 4 -1.69 -5.85 15.00
C GLU A 4 -2.59 -5.19 16.05
N LEU A 5 -2.02 -4.30 16.85
CA LEU A 5 -2.77 -3.45 17.76
C LEU A 5 -3.77 -2.59 16.98
N LEU A 6 -3.35 -2.00 15.85
CA LEU A 6 -4.21 -1.18 14.98
C LEU A 6 -5.32 -1.99 14.29
N ILE A 7 -5.05 -3.25 13.92
CA ILE A 7 -6.06 -4.19 13.43
C ILE A 7 -7.08 -4.51 14.54
N GLY A 8 -6.62 -4.79 15.76
CA GLY A 8 -7.48 -5.07 16.91
C GLY A 8 -8.27 -3.86 17.46
N LEU A 9 -7.75 -2.64 17.30
CA LEU A 9 -8.34 -1.39 17.80
C LEU A 9 -9.38 -0.76 16.86
N GLY A 10 -9.69 -1.38 15.72
CA GLY A 10 -10.69 -0.86 14.78
C GLY A 10 -10.24 0.31 13.91
N VAL A 11 -8.97 0.75 14.03
CA VAL A 11 -8.38 1.79 13.17
C VAL A 11 -8.37 1.35 11.70
N VAL A 12 -8.18 0.06 11.44
CA VAL A 12 -8.31 -0.54 10.09
C VAL A 12 -9.70 -0.34 9.51
N LYS A 13 -10.74 -0.47 10.34
CA LYS A 13 -12.13 -0.26 9.93
C LYS A 13 -12.40 1.22 9.65
N PHE A 14 -11.87 2.11 10.48
CA PHE A 14 -12.00 3.57 10.28
C PHE A 14 -11.28 4.05 9.02
N VAL A 15 -10.01 3.68 8.85
CA VAL A 15 -9.22 3.99 7.64
C VAL A 15 -9.84 3.31 6.42
N GLY A 16 -10.36 2.10 6.58
CA GLY A 16 -11.04 1.36 5.52
C GLY A 16 -12.33 2.04 5.05
N VAL A 17 -13.17 2.55 5.95
CA VAL A 17 -14.37 3.33 5.62
C VAL A 17 -14.00 4.66 4.94
N LEU A 18 -12.96 5.34 5.44
CA LEU A 18 -12.50 6.60 4.84
C LEU A 18 -11.97 6.40 3.41
N LEU A 19 -11.30 5.26 3.16
CA LEU A 19 -10.71 4.95 1.86
C LEU A 19 -11.62 4.14 0.94
N GLU A 20 -12.74 3.59 1.41
CA GLU A 20 -13.76 2.89 0.60
C GLU A 20 -14.17 3.67 -0.67
N PRO A 21 -14.53 4.96 -0.61
CA PRO A 21 -14.91 5.73 -1.81
C PRO A 21 -13.76 5.91 -2.82
N LEU A 22 -12.51 5.67 -2.42
CA LEU A 22 -11.35 5.67 -3.31
C LEU A 22 -11.05 4.26 -3.83
N MET A 23 -10.94 3.28 -2.93
CA MET A 23 -10.51 1.91 -3.23
C MET A 23 -11.47 1.18 -4.15
N ARG A 24 -12.79 1.35 -3.92
CA ARG A 24 -13.82 0.64 -4.69
C ARG A 24 -13.84 1.05 -6.17
N PRO A 25 -13.96 2.35 -6.54
CA PRO A 25 -13.96 2.75 -7.94
C PRO A 25 -12.57 2.68 -8.57
N LEU A 26 -11.49 2.97 -7.83
CA LEU A 26 -10.16 3.09 -8.40
C LEU A 26 -9.44 1.74 -8.54
N PHE A 27 -9.71 0.76 -7.68
CA PHE A 27 -8.98 -0.51 -7.67
C PHE A 27 -9.88 -1.75 -7.66
N ARG A 28 -11.21 -1.59 -7.55
CA ARG A 28 -12.17 -2.69 -7.35
C ARG A 28 -11.78 -3.62 -6.20
N VAL A 29 -11.31 -3.02 -5.11
CA VAL A 29 -11.02 -3.68 -3.84
C VAL A 29 -11.90 -3.06 -2.76
N PRO A 30 -12.45 -3.83 -1.80
CA PRO A 30 -13.21 -3.29 -0.67
C PRO A 30 -12.40 -2.32 0.19
N GLY A 31 -13.07 -1.45 0.93
CA GLY A 31 -12.42 -0.40 1.73
C GLY A 31 -11.40 -0.93 2.73
N VAL A 32 -11.55 -2.16 3.24
CA VAL A 32 -10.55 -2.83 4.09
C VAL A 32 -9.16 -2.92 3.43
N GLY A 33 -9.10 -2.99 2.09
CA GLY A 33 -7.85 -2.92 1.33
C GLY A 33 -7.17 -1.55 1.38
N GLY A 34 -7.90 -0.49 1.72
CA GLY A 34 -7.36 0.86 1.91
C GLY A 34 -6.34 0.93 3.05
N PHE A 35 -6.55 0.17 4.12
CA PHE A 35 -5.54 0.05 5.18
C PHE A 35 -4.26 -0.59 4.65
N VAL A 36 -4.37 -1.66 3.87
CA VAL A 36 -3.20 -2.33 3.27
C VAL A 36 -2.47 -1.40 2.31
N TRP A 37 -3.21 -0.61 1.54
CA TRP A 37 -2.63 0.37 0.63
C TRP A 37 -1.88 1.47 1.38
N ALA A 38 -2.47 2.06 2.42
CA ALA A 38 -1.79 3.05 3.27
C ALA A 38 -0.54 2.47 3.96
N MET A 39 -0.65 1.26 4.52
CA MET A 39 0.47 0.60 5.16
C MET A 39 1.56 0.18 4.18
N GLY A 40 1.19 -0.24 2.97
CA GLY A 40 2.12 -0.55 1.88
C GLY A 40 2.91 0.69 1.46
N LEU A 41 2.25 1.84 1.31
CA LEU A 41 2.91 3.11 1.01
C LEU A 41 3.87 3.55 2.12
N ALA A 42 3.47 3.41 3.39
CA ALA A 42 4.28 3.85 4.52
C ALA A 42 5.44 2.89 4.86
N SER A 43 5.17 1.58 4.86
CA SER A 43 6.11 0.55 5.34
C SER A 43 6.89 -0.13 4.22
N GLY A 44 6.35 -0.12 3.00
CA GLY A 44 6.92 -0.78 1.84
C GLY A 44 6.82 -2.31 1.88
N PHE A 45 7.54 -2.95 0.97
CA PHE A 45 7.73 -4.41 0.91
C PHE A 45 8.37 -4.94 2.22
N PRO A 46 7.91 -6.09 2.77
CA PRO A 46 6.85 -6.97 2.29
C PRO A 46 5.47 -6.69 2.92
N ALA A 47 5.26 -5.54 3.57
CA ALA A 47 4.09 -5.29 4.40
C ALA A 47 2.76 -5.36 3.62
N GLY A 48 2.67 -4.71 2.45
CA GLY A 48 1.47 -4.72 1.62
C GLY A 48 1.01 -6.13 1.21
N ALA A 49 1.96 -6.96 0.74
CA ALA A 49 1.70 -8.35 0.40
C ALA A 49 1.29 -9.18 1.63
N LYS A 50 1.99 -9.01 2.76
CA LYS A 50 1.69 -9.73 4.01
C LYS A 50 0.30 -9.39 4.54
N PHE A 51 -0.11 -8.13 4.53
CA PHE A 51 -1.44 -7.73 4.99
C PHE A 51 -2.54 -8.14 4.00
N SER A 52 -2.28 -8.10 2.68
CA SER A 52 -3.21 -8.63 1.67
C SER A 52 -3.49 -10.11 1.90
N ALA A 53 -2.44 -10.92 2.09
CA ALA A 53 -2.56 -12.34 2.37
C ALA A 53 -3.32 -12.62 3.68
N ARG A 54 -3.07 -11.82 4.72
CA ARG A 54 -3.78 -11.94 6.00
C ARG A 54 -5.28 -11.65 5.86
N LEU A 55 -5.65 -10.54 5.24
CA LEU A 55 -7.07 -10.20 5.04
C LEU A 55 -7.79 -11.25 4.19
N ARG A 56 -7.10 -11.90 3.26
CA ARG A 56 -7.62 -13.07 2.54
C ARG A 56 -7.86 -14.26 3.47
N GLN A 57 -6.88 -14.60 4.32
CA GLN A 57 -6.99 -15.71 5.28
C GLN A 57 -8.12 -15.48 6.30
N GLU A 58 -8.35 -14.22 6.69
CA GLU A 58 -9.42 -13.81 7.59
C GLU A 58 -10.79 -13.68 6.88
N GLY A 59 -10.88 -13.94 5.56
CA GLY A 59 -12.12 -13.91 4.80
C GLY A 59 -12.63 -12.51 4.42
N HIS A 60 -11.83 -11.46 4.63
CA HIS A 60 -12.17 -10.08 4.28
C HIS A 60 -11.97 -9.76 2.79
N LEU A 61 -11.16 -10.55 2.08
CA LEU A 61 -10.90 -10.41 0.64
C LEU A 61 -11.17 -11.72 -0.09
N SER A 62 -11.72 -11.65 -1.30
CA SER A 62 -11.62 -12.73 -2.28
C SER A 62 -10.16 -12.95 -2.71
N GLN A 63 -9.88 -14.08 -3.35
CA GLN A 63 -8.53 -14.36 -3.85
C GLN A 63 -8.10 -13.29 -4.86
N ILE A 64 -8.99 -12.96 -5.80
CA ILE A 64 -8.75 -11.97 -6.84
C ILE A 64 -8.51 -10.58 -6.22
N GLU A 65 -9.31 -10.16 -5.24
CA GLU A 65 -9.09 -8.88 -4.56
C GLU A 65 -7.76 -8.83 -3.81
N ALA A 66 -7.35 -9.93 -3.18
CA ALA A 66 -6.08 -10.01 -2.46
C ALA A 66 -4.87 -10.01 -3.42
N GLU A 67 -4.94 -10.74 -4.52
CA GLU A 67 -3.91 -10.76 -5.57
C GLU A 67 -3.76 -9.37 -6.21
N ARG A 68 -4.89 -8.73 -6.55
CA ARG A 68 -4.90 -7.33 -7.02
C ARG A 68 -4.25 -6.41 -6.01
N LEU A 69 -4.71 -6.43 -4.76
CA LEU A 69 -4.18 -5.56 -3.71
C LEU A 69 -2.67 -5.78 -3.50
N ALA A 70 -2.19 -7.02 -3.50
CA ALA A 70 -0.76 -7.32 -3.39
C ALA A 70 0.05 -6.75 -4.56
N SER A 71 -0.50 -6.74 -5.78
CA SER A 71 0.20 -6.31 -7.00
C SER A 71 0.61 -4.84 -7.01
N PHE A 72 -0.16 -3.97 -6.33
CA PHE A 72 0.10 -2.51 -6.31
C PHE A 72 0.42 -1.93 -4.92
N THR A 73 0.45 -2.76 -3.88
CA THR A 73 0.85 -2.34 -2.52
C THR A 73 2.28 -2.74 -2.17
N ASN A 74 2.98 -3.36 -3.12
CA ASN A 74 4.36 -3.77 -2.96
C ASN A 74 5.31 -2.72 -3.55
N SER A 75 5.80 -1.79 -2.73
CA SER A 75 6.75 -0.76 -3.15
C SER A 75 7.82 -0.47 -2.11
N SER A 76 8.82 0.32 -2.50
CA SER A 76 9.79 0.88 -1.56
C SER A 76 9.13 1.91 -0.64
N ASN A 77 9.52 1.91 0.63
CA ASN A 77 9.05 2.93 1.58
C ASN A 77 9.76 4.28 1.35
N PRO A 78 9.18 5.39 1.85
CA PRO A 78 9.74 6.73 1.63
C PRO A 78 11.16 6.86 2.18
N LEU A 79 11.45 6.26 3.34
CA LEU A 79 12.76 6.35 3.96
C LEU A 79 13.85 5.75 3.05
N PHE A 80 13.55 4.63 2.38
CA PHE A 80 14.45 4.04 1.41
C PHE A 80 14.64 4.93 0.16
N ILE A 81 13.53 5.44 -0.42
CA ILE A 81 13.57 6.27 -1.62
C ILE A 81 14.35 7.57 -1.36
N PHE A 82 13.98 8.33 -0.33
CA PHE A 82 14.59 9.62 -0.02
C PHE A 82 15.96 9.46 0.64
N GLY A 83 16.08 8.59 1.64
CA GLY A 83 17.28 8.46 2.45
C GLY A 83 18.37 7.65 1.73
N ALA A 84 18.09 6.39 1.42
CA ALA A 84 19.11 5.49 0.88
C ALA A 84 19.42 5.82 -0.59
N VAL A 85 18.40 5.98 -1.44
CA VAL A 85 18.62 6.15 -2.88
C VAL A 85 18.98 7.60 -3.22
N ALA A 86 18.09 8.57 -2.98
CA ALA A 86 18.31 9.95 -3.41
C ALA A 86 19.49 10.61 -2.69
N VAL A 87 19.51 10.60 -1.35
CA VAL A 87 20.60 11.20 -0.57
C VAL A 87 21.80 10.27 -0.46
N GLY A 88 21.59 8.98 -0.19
CA GLY A 88 22.68 8.03 0.08
C GLY A 88 23.51 7.72 -1.17
N PHE A 89 22.87 7.27 -2.25
CA PHE A 89 23.54 6.83 -3.48
C PHE A 89 23.77 7.97 -4.47
N PHE A 90 22.73 8.73 -4.80
CA PHE A 90 22.83 9.80 -5.80
C PHE A 90 23.40 11.11 -5.25
N LYS A 91 23.54 11.25 -3.93
CA LYS A 91 23.96 12.49 -3.26
C LYS A 91 23.13 13.72 -3.69
N ASN A 92 21.87 13.51 -4.07
CA ASN A 92 20.98 14.55 -4.60
C ASN A 92 19.55 14.37 -4.05
N ALA A 93 19.20 15.17 -3.05
CA ALA A 93 17.90 15.14 -2.40
C ALA A 93 16.73 15.49 -3.34
N ASN A 94 16.97 16.30 -4.38
CA ASN A 94 15.93 16.70 -5.33
C ASN A 94 15.41 15.52 -6.15
N LEU A 95 16.21 14.44 -6.30
CA LEU A 95 15.73 13.22 -6.97
C LEU A 95 14.70 12.46 -6.13
N GLY A 96 14.64 12.67 -4.82
CA GLY A 96 13.73 11.95 -3.94
C GLY A 96 12.27 12.12 -4.33
N ILE A 97 11.84 13.35 -4.66
CA ILE A 97 10.45 13.61 -5.06
C ILE A 97 10.13 12.99 -6.42
N ILE A 98 11.06 13.05 -7.38
CA ILE A 98 10.89 12.49 -8.72
C ILE A 98 10.75 10.96 -8.61
N LEU A 99 11.64 10.32 -7.85
CA LEU A 99 11.61 8.88 -7.63
C LEU A 99 10.34 8.45 -6.88
N ALA A 100 9.96 9.17 -5.82
CA ALA A 100 8.75 8.87 -5.06
C ALA A 100 7.49 8.96 -5.93
N LEU A 101 7.36 10.03 -6.73
CA LEU A 101 6.23 10.20 -7.65
C LEU A 101 6.20 9.08 -8.70
N ALA A 102 7.33 8.79 -9.34
CA ALA A 102 7.40 7.72 -10.32
C ALA A 102 7.01 6.36 -9.72
N HIS A 103 7.47 6.07 -8.49
CA HIS A 103 7.20 4.81 -7.81
C HIS A 103 5.72 4.68 -7.42
N TYR A 104 5.15 5.68 -6.74
CA TYR A 104 3.78 5.60 -6.25
C TYR A 104 2.73 5.78 -7.36
N LEU A 105 3.00 6.61 -8.37
CA LEU A 105 2.15 6.66 -9.56
C LEU A 105 2.22 5.35 -10.34
N GLY A 106 3.40 4.73 -10.45
CA GLY A 106 3.55 3.40 -11.05
C GLY A 106 2.66 2.36 -10.34
N ASN A 107 2.68 2.32 -9.01
CA ASN A 107 1.79 1.47 -8.23
C ASN A 107 0.32 1.76 -8.51
N VAL A 108 -0.10 3.03 -8.46
CA VAL A 108 -1.50 3.40 -8.77
C VAL A 108 -1.87 2.93 -10.17
N CYS A 109 -1.02 3.15 -11.17
CA CYS A 109 -1.23 2.66 -12.54
C CYS A 109 -1.43 1.15 -12.59
N VAL A 110 -0.56 0.35 -11.96
CA VAL A 110 -0.71 -1.11 -11.88
C VAL A 110 -2.06 -1.48 -11.26
N GLY A 111 -2.43 -0.86 -10.14
CA GLY A 111 -3.72 -1.10 -9.49
C GLY A 111 -4.90 -0.75 -10.39
N THR A 112 -4.79 0.30 -11.20
CA THR A 112 -5.84 0.68 -12.16
C THR A 112 -5.91 -0.21 -13.40
N VAL A 113 -4.80 -0.83 -13.80
CA VAL A 113 -4.77 -1.75 -14.95
C VAL A 113 -5.27 -3.14 -14.55
N MET A 114 -4.99 -3.59 -13.33
CA MET A 114 -5.37 -4.92 -12.83
C MET A 114 -6.84 -5.02 -12.35
N ARG A 115 -7.66 -4.01 -12.62
CA ARG A 115 -9.09 -3.91 -12.23
C ARG A 115 -9.97 -5.02 -12.81
#